data_AF-A0A5D8YJW8-F1
#
_entry.id   AF-A0A5D8YJW8-F1
#
_cell.length_a   1.000
_cell.length_b   1.000
_cell.length_c   1.000
_cell.angle_alpha   90.00
_cell.angle_beta   90.00
_cell.angle_gamma   90.00
#
_symmetry.space_group_name_H-M   'P 1'
#
loop_
_entity.id
_entity.type
_entity.pdbx_description
1 polymer ?
#
loop_
_entity_poly.entity_id
_entity_poly.type
_entity_poly.pdbx_seq_one_letter_code
_entity_poly.pdbx_strand_id
1 'polypeptide(L)'
;MMTTLTVNIDNKKTEKAIKAVLDAFGLDYNIEQHSDAADRALTKSEQVIFNRLKRSAKQIKLYKEGKISLRPIEDVLAELS
;
A
#
# COMPACT_ATOMS: atom_id res chain seq x y z
N MET A 1 -8.96 -9.43 -37.21
CA MET A 1 -9.13 -8.88 -35.85
C MET A 1 -8.00 -9.41 -35.00
N MET A 2 -7.36 -8.56 -34.19
CA MET A 2 -6.32 -8.96 -33.24
C MET A 2 -6.99 -9.20 -31.89
N THR A 3 -6.78 -10.38 -31.30
CA THR A 3 -7.35 -10.75 -30.00
C THR A 3 -6.23 -10.71 -28.97
N THR A 4 -6.33 -9.82 -28.00
CA THR A 4 -5.36 -9.70 -26.90
C THR A 4 -5.93 -10.35 -25.64
N LEU A 5 -5.10 -11.13 -24.95
CA LEU A 5 -5.45 -11.75 -23.67
C LEU A 5 -4.57 -11.15 -22.57
N THR A 6 -5.19 -10.43 -21.63
CA THR A 6 -4.49 -9.87 -20.47
C THR A 6 -4.61 -10.84 -19.29
N VAL A 7 -3.47 -11.23 -18.72
CA VAL A 7 -3.39 -12.13 -17.57
C VAL A 7 -2.62 -11.46 -16.44
N ASN A 8 -3.26 -11.30 -15.29
CA ASN A 8 -2.61 -10.78 -14.09
C ASN A 8 -1.92 -11.93 -13.35
N ILE A 9 -0.60 -11.81 -13.11
CA ILE A 9 0.21 -12.86 -12.50
C ILE A 9 0.91 -12.30 -11.26
N ASP A 10 0.48 -12.73 -10.08
CA ASP A 10 1.05 -12.27 -8.80
C ASP A 10 2.29 -13.07 -8.35
N ASN A 11 2.71 -14.09 -9.09
CA ASN A 11 3.79 -15.00 -8.70
C ASN A 11 4.87 -15.16 -9.79
N LYS A 12 6.13 -14.83 -9.44
CA LYS A 12 7.30 -14.92 -10.33
C LYS A 12 7.55 -16.32 -10.90
N LYS A 13 7.17 -17.40 -10.22
CA LYS A 13 7.29 -18.78 -10.76
C LYS A 13 6.28 -19.00 -11.88
N THR A 14 5.05 -18.56 -11.68
CA THR A 14 3.96 -18.64 -12.67
C THR A 14 4.27 -17.78 -13.89
N GLU A 15 4.84 -16.59 -13.69
CA GLU A 15 5.29 -15.70 -14.77
C GLU A 15 6.28 -16.42 -15.70
N LYS A 16 7.30 -17.09 -15.14
CA LYS A 16 8.29 -17.85 -15.94
C LYS A 16 7.66 -19.01 -16.70
N ALA A 17 6.73 -19.73 -16.09
CA ALA A 17 6.03 -20.84 -16.75
C ALA A 17 5.19 -20.34 -17.92
N ILE A 18 4.48 -19.22 -17.75
CA ILE A 18 3.66 -18.62 -18.81
C ILE A 18 4.52 -18.10 -19.95
N LYS A 19 5.66 -17.45 -19.68
CA LYS A 19 6.63 -17.06 -20.73
C LYS A 19 7.08 -18.24 -21.56
N ALA A 20 7.53 -19.32 -20.92
CA ALA A 20 8.00 -20.51 -21.63
C ALA A 20 6.92 -21.12 -22.53
N VAL A 21 5.66 -21.07 -22.11
CA VAL A 21 4.52 -21.49 -22.93
C VAL A 21 4.34 -20.54 -24.12
N LEU A 22 4.28 -19.23 -23.90
CA LEU A 22 4.11 -18.24 -24.97
C LEU A 22 5.25 -18.28 -25.99
N ASP A 23 6.48 -18.43 -25.51
CA ASP A 23 7.69 -18.59 -26.33
C ASP A 23 7.62 -19.88 -27.18
N ALA A 24 7.17 -21.00 -26.59
CA ALA A 24 7.00 -22.27 -27.30
C ALA A 24 5.92 -22.19 -28.40
N PHE A 25 4.90 -21.35 -28.21
CA PHE A 25 3.85 -21.10 -29.19
C PHE A 25 4.18 -19.96 -30.17
N GLY A 26 5.33 -19.29 -30.03
CA GLY A 26 5.75 -18.20 -30.91
C GLY A 26 4.81 -16.99 -30.86
N LEU A 27 4.14 -16.78 -29.73
CA LEU A 27 3.20 -15.68 -29.54
C LEU A 27 3.93 -14.42 -29.09
N ASP A 28 3.56 -13.28 -29.67
CA ASP A 28 4.04 -11.97 -29.20
C ASP A 28 3.34 -11.60 -27.89
N TYR A 29 4.10 -11.21 -26.88
CA TYR A 29 3.57 -10.78 -25.59
C TYR A 29 4.35 -9.60 -25.04
N ASN A 30 3.65 -8.74 -24.31
CA ASN A 30 4.23 -7.64 -23.56
C ASN A 30 4.02 -7.87 -22.06
N ILE A 31 5.03 -7.57 -21.25
CA ILE A 31 4.96 -7.68 -19.79
C ILE A 31 4.91 -6.27 -19.24
N GLU A 32 3.73 -5.85 -18.81
CA GLU A 32 3.61 -4.64 -17.99
C GLU A 32 4.01 -5.01 -16.55
N GLN A 33 5.30 -4.86 -16.25
CA GLN A 33 5.74 -4.87 -14.86
C GLN A 33 5.20 -3.61 -14.20
N HIS A 34 4.11 -3.75 -13.46
CA HIS A 34 3.81 -2.82 -12.39
C HIS A 34 4.95 -2.94 -11.37
N SER A 35 5.98 -2.12 -11.54
CA SER A 35 7.03 -1.92 -10.54
C SER A 35 6.32 -1.75 -9.21
N ASP A 36 6.64 -2.64 -8.27
CA ASP A 36 5.98 -2.82 -6.99
C ASP A 36 5.41 -1.51 -6.46
N ALA A 37 4.12 -1.53 -6.08
CA ALA A 37 3.44 -0.41 -5.41
C ALA A 37 4.14 0.04 -4.10
N ALA A 38 5.23 -0.63 -3.69
CA ALA A 38 6.11 -0.26 -2.60
C ALA A 38 7.10 0.88 -2.94
N ASP A 39 7.51 1.05 -4.20
CA ASP A 39 8.48 2.09 -4.61
C ASP A 39 7.85 3.27 -5.34
N ARG A 40 6.52 3.25 -5.57
CA ARG A 40 5.85 4.43 -6.08
C ARG A 40 5.80 5.52 -5.02
N ALA A 41 6.13 6.75 -5.43
CA ALA A 41 5.94 7.91 -4.57
C ALA A 41 4.47 7.97 -4.09
N LEU A 42 4.27 8.10 -2.78
CA LEU A 42 2.93 8.24 -2.20
C LEU A 42 2.23 9.44 -2.84
N THR A 43 0.99 9.24 -3.28
CA THR A 43 0.13 10.35 -3.73
C THR A 43 -0.13 11.31 -2.56
N LYS A 44 -0.59 12.54 -2.86
CA LYS A 44 -0.87 13.54 -1.82
C LYS A 44 -1.83 13.03 -0.73
N SER A 45 -2.88 12.30 -1.11
CA SER A 45 -3.84 11.70 -0.17
C SER A 45 -3.19 10.64 0.72
N GLU A 46 -2.34 9.78 0.15
CA GLU A 46 -1.62 8.74 0.88
C GLU A 46 -0.58 9.32 1.84
N GLN A 47 0.11 10.40 1.45
CA GLN A 47 1.01 11.13 2.34
C GLN A 47 0.27 11.72 3.55
N VAL A 48 -0.94 12.25 3.36
CA VAL A 48 -1.76 12.77 4.47
C VAL A 48 -2.12 11.64 5.44
N ILE A 49 -2.54 10.48 4.94
CA ILE A 49 -2.86 9.32 5.77
C ILE A 49 -1.62 8.84 6.52
N PHE A 50 -0.51 8.68 5.83
CA PHE A 50 0.77 8.27 6.43
C PHE A 50 1.21 9.23 7.54
N ASN A 51 1.15 10.54 7.30
CA ASN A 51 1.53 11.55 8.28
C ASN A 51 0.63 11.54 9.53
N ARG A 52 -0.69 11.31 9.35
CA ARG A 52 -1.63 11.14 10.48
C ARG A 52 -1.26 9.92 11.31
N LEU A 53 -1.06 8.77 10.67
CA LEU A 53 -0.69 7.53 11.36
C LEU A 53 0.64 7.66 12.11
N LYS A 54 1.65 8.26 11.48
CA LYS A 54 2.95 8.53 12.10
C LYS A 54 2.83 9.40 13.35
N ARG A 55 1.98 10.44 13.32
CA ARG A 55 1.72 11.31 14.47
C ARG A 55 1.05 10.54 15.61
N SER A 56 0.02 9.76 15.31
CA SER A 56 -0.68 8.93 16.31
C SER A 56 0.25 7.91 16.96
N ALA A 57 1.09 7.23 16.17
CA ALA A 57 2.08 6.29 16.69
C ALA A 57 3.07 6.97 17.66
N LYS A 58 3.52 8.19 17.34
CA LYS A 58 4.38 8.99 18.23
C LYS A 58 3.67 9.34 19.54
N GLN A 59 2.39 9.74 19.48
CA GLN A 59 1.60 10.05 20.67
C GLN A 59 1.41 8.81 21.55
N ILE A 60 1.05 7.67 20.97
CA ILE A 60 0.93 6.40 21.69
C ILE A 60 2.24 6.03 22.39
N LYS A 61 3.38 6.21 21.69
CA LYS A 61 4.70 5.97 22.27
C LYS A 61 4.98 6.89 23.47
N LEU A 62 4.72 8.19 23.32
CA LEU A 62 4.89 9.16 24.42
C LEU A 62 4.00 8.85 25.62
N TYR A 63 2.78 8.36 25.38
CA TYR A 63 1.87 7.94 26.45
C TYR A 63 2.42 6.71 27.18
N LYS A 64 2.90 5.69 26.44
CA LYS A 64 3.56 4.52 27.02
C LYS A 64 4.82 4.87 27.82
N GLU A 65 5.55 5.91 27.41
CA GLU A 65 6.71 6.44 28.12
C GLU A 65 6.34 7.32 29.32
N GLY A 66 5.05 7.54 29.60
CA GLY A 66 4.57 8.40 30.69
C GLY A 66 4.82 9.90 30.47
N LYS A 67 5.21 10.30 29.26
CA LYS A 67 5.53 11.71 28.92
C LYS A 67 4.31 12.54 28.59
N ILE A 68 3.18 11.90 28.27
CA ILE A 68 1.89 12.55 28.10
C ILE A 68 0.82 11.76 28.86
N SER A 69 -0.11 12.46 29.48
CA SER A 69 -1.30 11.86 30.09
C SER A 69 -2.47 11.97 29.13
N LEU A 70 -3.32 10.94 29.08
CA LEU A 70 -4.62 11.07 28.42
C LEU A 70 -5.47 12.00 29.26
N ARG A 71 -6.13 12.95 28.60
CA ARG A 71 -7.10 13.81 29.30
C ARG A 71 -8.30 12.95 29.73
N PRO A 72 -8.81 13.15 30.94
CA PRO A 72 -10.08 12.57 31.38
C PRO A 72 -11.20 12.90 30.39
N ILE A 73 -12.18 12.01 30.27
CA ILE A 73 -13.30 12.21 29.34
C ILE A 73 -14.22 13.36 29.79
N GLU A 74 -14.24 13.62 31.10
CA GLU A 74 -14.97 14.70 31.74
C GLU A 74 -14.49 16.08 31.24
N ASP A 75 -13.19 16.26 31.08
CA ASP A 75 -12.60 17.50 30.55
C ASP A 75 -12.97 17.72 29.07
N VAL A 76 -13.04 16.64 28.30
CA VAL A 76 -13.42 16.69 26.88
C VAL A 76 -14.91 17.02 26.72
N LEU A 77 -15.75 16.47 27.59
CA LEU A 77 -17.19 16.75 27.57
C LEU A 77 -17.50 18.18 27.99
N ALA A 78 -16.75 18.74 28.95
CA ALA A 78 -16.90 20.14 29.36
C ALA A 78 -16.53 21.15 28.26
N GLU A 79 -15.61 20.80 27.35
CA GLU A 79 -15.26 21.64 26.18
C GLU A 79 -16.34 21.61 25.08
N LEU A 80 -17.26 20.63 25.11
CA LEU A 80 -18.31 20.43 24.10
C LEU A 80 -19.68 21.00 24.50
N SER A 81 -19.85 21.36 25.77
CA SER A 81 -21.04 22.02 26.34
C SER A 81 -20.92 23.53 26.34
#